data_AF-A0A6V7JEK8-F1
#
_entry.id   AF-A0A6V7JEK8-F1
#
_cell.length_a   1.000
_cell.length_b   1.000
_cell.length_c   1.000
_cell.angle_alpha   90.00
_cell.angle_beta   90.00
_cell.angle_gamma   90.00
#
_symmetry.space_group_name_H-M   'P 1'
#
loop_
_entity.id
_entity.type
_entity.pdbx_description
1 polymer ?
#
loop_
_entity_poly.entity_id
_entity_poly.type
_entity_poly.pdbx_seq_one_letter_code
_entity_poly.pdbx_strand_id
1 'polypeptide(L)' 'LIVSFTSANIELPAVEFLVDRPFYYAIIKKINGPEERGIVLFEGHFKGGK' A
#
# COMPACT_ATOMS: atom_id res chain seq x y z
N LEU A 1 -25.07 37.05 -2.66
CA LEU A 1 -24.87 36.02 -1.61
C LEU A 1 -23.89 34.99 -2.18
N ILE A 2 -22.61 35.08 -1.86
CA ILE A 2 -21.60 34.10 -2.31
C ILE A 2 -21.38 33.15 -1.14
N VAL A 3 -21.85 31.91 -1.27
CA VAL A 3 -21.60 30.85 -0.28
C VAL A 3 -20.31 30.15 -0.69
N SER A 4 -19.26 30.34 0.09
CA SER A 4 -17.98 29.64 -0.09
C SER A 4 -18.02 28.36 0.74
N PHE A 5 -17.81 27.21 0.10
CA PHE A 5 -17.61 25.94 0.79
C PHE A 5 -16.10 25.68 0.86
N THR A 6 -15.54 25.74 2.06
CA THR A 6 -14.21 25.18 2.33
C THR A 6 -14.37 23.67 2.44
N SER A 7 -13.77 22.89 1.54
CA SER A 7 -13.67 21.45 1.73
C SER A 7 -12.89 21.20 3.02
N ALA A 8 -13.54 20.64 4.03
CA ALA A 8 -12.82 20.11 5.17
C ALA A 8 -11.88 19.03 4.64
N ASN A 9 -10.56 19.23 4.78
CA ASN A 9 -9.59 18.17 4.57
C ASN A 9 -9.88 17.10 5.63
N ILE A 10 -10.67 16.10 5.26
CA ILE A 10 -10.86 14.90 6.08
C ILE A 10 -9.56 14.11 5.93
N GLU A 11 -8.62 14.34 6.84
CA GLU A 11 -7.48 13.45 7.01
C GLU A 11 -8.02 12.11 7.51
N LEU A 12 -8.02 11.10 6.63
CA LEU A 12 -8.34 9.74 7.03
C LEU A 12 -7.32 9.30 8.10
N PRO A 13 -7.76 8.62 9.18
CA PRO A 13 -6.83 8.16 10.19
C PRO A 13 -5.80 7.22 9.57
N ALA A 14 -4.53 7.41 9.93
CA ALA A 14 -3.45 6.55 9.46
C ALA A 14 -3.72 5.10 9.91
N VAL A 15 -3.70 4.18 8.95
CA VAL A 15 -3.81 2.75 9.24
C VAL A 15 -2.42 2.23 9.60
N GLU A 16 -2.24 1.80 10.84
CA GLU A 16 -1.00 1.15 11.27
C GLU A 16 -0.92 -0.27 10.69
N PHE A 17 0.19 -0.57 10.00
CA PHE A 17 0.49 -1.91 9.49
C PHE A 17 1.66 -2.52 10.27
N LEU A 18 1.32 -3.21 11.36
CA LEU A 18 2.30 -3.88 12.22
C LEU A 18 2.67 -5.26 11.66
N VAL A 19 3.97 -5.53 11.54
CA VAL A 19 4.52 -6.80 11.03
C VAL A 19 5.27 -7.53 12.14
N ASP A 20 4.51 -8.04 13.10
CA ASP A 20 5.00 -8.70 14.33
C ASP A 20 4.87 -10.23 14.31
N ARG A 21 4.35 -10.80 13.22
CA ARG A 21 4.09 -12.23 13.02
C ARG A 21 4.44 -12.67 11.59
N PRO A 22 4.55 -13.98 11.31
CA PRO A 22 4.85 -14.47 9.97
C PRO A 22 3.95 -13.87 8.89
N PHE A 23 4.55 -13.50 7.76
CA PHE A 23 3.86 -12.81 6.66
C PHE A 23 4.41 -13.23 5.30
N TYR A 24 3.54 -13.17 4.28
CA TYR A 24 3.92 -13.33 2.89
C TYR A 24 4.31 -11.97 2.31
N TYR A 25 5.32 -11.96 1.44
CA TYR A 25 5.75 -10.75 0.73
C TYR A 25 6.10 -11.07 -0.71
N ALA A 26 5.98 -10.05 -1.56
CA ALA A 26 6.45 -10.10 -2.93
C ALA A 26 7.11 -8.77 -3.32
N ILE A 27 8.19 -8.85 -4.09
CA ILE A 27 8.85 -7.71 -4.71
C ILE A 27 8.36 -7.68 -6.16
N ILE A 28 7.65 -6.62 -6.51
CA ILE A 28 6.98 -6.50 -7.82
C ILE A 28 7.60 -5.35 -8.60
N LYS A 29 8.07 -5.62 -9.82
CA LYS A 29 8.42 -4.59 -10.79
C LYS A 29 7.15 -4.05 -11.41
N LYS A 30 6.81 -2.80 -11.11
CA LYS A 30 5.71 -2.09 -11.77
C LYS A 30 6.08 -1.84 -13.22
N ILE A 31 5.19 -2.21 -14.14
CA ILE A 31 5.28 -1.80 -15.54
C ILE A 31 4.22 -0.74 -15.75
N ASN A 32 4.67 0.49 -16.02
CA ASN A 32 3.77 1.57 -16.38
C ASN A 32 3.38 1.37 -17.86
N GLY A 33 2.16 0.92 -18.07
CA GLY A 33 1.57 0.69 -19.39
C GLY A 33 0.04 0.73 -19.29
N PRO A 34 -0.68 0.68 -20.43
CA PRO A 34 -2.14 0.73 -20.47
C PRO A 34 -2.81 -0.41 -19.70
N GLU A 35 -2.08 -1.49 -19.45
CA GLU A 35 -2.44 -2.51 -18.47
C GLU A 35 -1.45 -2.39 -17.32
N GLU A 36 -1.88 -1.81 -16.19
CA GLU A 36 -1.08 -1.76 -14.96
C GLU A 36 -0.85 -3.20 -14.46
N ARG A 37 0.19 -3.84 -14.99
CA ARG A 37 0.59 -5.20 -14.63
C ARG A 37 1.92 -5.13 -13.89
N GLY A 38 2.00 -5.86 -12.78
CA GLY A 38 3.23 -6.07 -12.04
C GLY A 38 3.89 -7.38 -12.45
N ILE A 39 5.20 -7.38 -12.65
CA ILE A 39 5.98 -8.64 -12.71
C ILE A 39 6.49 -8.96 -11.32
N VAL A 40 6.16 -10.13 -10.80
CA VAL A 40 6.75 -10.65 -9.55
C VAL A 40 8.22 -10.99 -9.82
N LEU A 41 9.12 -10.28 -9.14
CA LEU A 41 10.56 -10.55 -9.19
C LEU A 41 10.96 -11.59 -8.14
N PHE A 42 10.40 -11.46 -6.94
CA PHE A 42 10.63 -12.36 -5.82
C PHE A 42 9.36 -12.47 -5.00
N GLU A 43 9.14 -13.63 -4.41
CA GLU A 43 8.09 -13.86 -3.43
C GLU A 43 8.62 -14.76 -2.30
N GLY A 44 8.03 -14.64 -1.12
CA GLY A 44 8.49 -15.37 0.03
C GLY A 44 7.52 -15.34 1.19
N HIS A 45 7.85 -16.15 2.19
CA HIS A 45 7.15 -16.22 3.46
C HIS A 45 8.18 -16.05 4.57
N PHE A 46 8.13 -14.90 5.25
CA PHE A 46 8.94 -14.68 6.43
C PHE A 46 8.29 -15.38 7.63
N LYS A 47 9.00 -16.31 8.26
CA LYS A 47 8.51 -17.12 9.39
C LYS A 47 9.07 -16.70 10.76
N GLY A 48 9.91 -15.66 10.81
CA GLY A 48 10.67 -15.27 12.00
C GLY A 48 12.11 -15.80 11.99
N GLY A 49 13.05 -14.99 12.49
CA GLY A 49 14.42 -15.42 12.78
C GLY A 49 14.47 -16.11 14.15
N LYS A 50 15.26 -17.18 14.26
CA LYS A 50 15.59 -17.79 15.55
C LYS A 50 16.48 -16.85 16.38
#